data_AF-A0A1G9QM65-F1
#
_entry.id   AF-A0A1G9QM65-F1
#
_cell.length_a   1.000
_cell.length_b   1.000
_cell.length_c   1.000
_cell.angle_alpha   90.00
_cell.angle_beta   90.00
_cell.angle_gamma   90.00
#
_symmetry.space_group_name_H-M   'P 1'
#
loop_
_entity.id
_entity.type
_entity.pdbx_description
1 polymer ?
#
loop_
_entity_poly.entity_id
_entity_poly.type
_entity_poly.pdbx_seq_one_letter_code
_entity_poly.pdbx_strand_id
1 'polypeptide(L)' 'MAEMPPATVEVSNAVVQRLVRDQRPDLRDRPLVRVANGWDNATFRLGDAWPSGCRAGRRPFR' A
#
# COMPACT_ATOMS: atom_id res chain seq x y z
N MET A 1 6.73 -16.30 26.52
CA MET A 1 6.22 -16.15 25.14
C MET A 1 5.61 -14.75 25.12
N ALA A 2 6.23 -13.79 24.43
CA ALA A 2 5.83 -12.39 24.54
C ALA A 2 4.48 -12.18 23.84
N GLU A 3 3.48 -11.77 24.62
CA GLU A 3 2.18 -11.35 24.11
C GLU A 3 2.40 -10.12 23.23
N MET A 4 2.07 -10.23 21.94
CA MET A 4 2.21 -9.11 21.02
C MET A 4 1.13 -8.07 21.34
N PRO A 5 1.51 -6.80 21.56
CA PRO A 5 0.52 -5.76 21.74
C PRO A 5 -0.31 -5.61 20.45
N PRO A 6 -1.61 -5.33 20.56
CA PRO A 6 -2.45 -5.08 19.40
C PRO A 6 -1.96 -3.84 18.66
N ALA A 7 -2.07 -3.84 17.33
CA ALA A 7 -1.75 -2.67 16.53
C ALA A 7 -2.60 -1.47 16.99
N THR A 8 -1.95 -0.35 17.30
CA THR A 8 -2.62 0.87 17.79
C THR A 8 -3.56 1.49 16.75
N VAL A 9 -3.32 1.21 15.46
CA VAL A 9 -4.10 1.73 14.34
C VAL A 9 -4.40 0.62 13.34
N GLU A 10 -5.68 0.45 13.03
CA GLU A 10 -6.09 -0.41 11.92
C GLU A 10 -5.80 0.28 10.58
N VAL A 11 -4.79 -0.22 9.86
CA VAL A 11 -4.44 0.31 8.54
C VAL A 11 -5.35 -0.32 7.50
N SER A 12 -6.54 0.25 7.26
CA SER A 12 -7.51 -0.22 6.25
C SER A 12 -7.31 0.44 4.87
N ASN A 13 -7.91 -0.13 3.81
CA ASN A 13 -7.87 0.46 2.46
C ASN A 13 -8.38 1.91 2.45
N ALA A 14 -9.42 2.22 3.22
CA ALA A 14 -9.99 3.57 3.29
C ALA A 14 -9.02 4.59 3.90
N VAL A 15 -8.34 4.20 4.99
CA VAL A 15 -7.31 5.03 5.64
C VAL A 15 -6.18 5.34 4.66
N VAL A 16 -5.70 4.32 3.95
CA VAL A 16 -4.62 4.48 2.97
C VAL A 16 -5.07 5.31 1.76
N GLN A 17 -6.30 5.12 1.24
CA GLN A 17 -6.81 5.93 0.14
C GLN A 17 -6.88 7.41 0.50
N ARG A 18 -7.31 7.72 1.74
CA ARG A 18 -7.38 9.09 2.24
C ARG A 18 -5.98 9.69 2.42
N LEU A 19 -5.03 8.90 2.93
CA LEU A 19 -3.63 9.30 3.04
C LEU A 19 -3.01 9.62 1.68
N VAL A 20 -3.26 8.78 0.66
CA VAL A 20 -2.80 9.00 -0.71
C VAL A 20 -3.44 10.26 -1.29
N ARG A 21 -4.74 10.48 -1.10
CA ARG A 21 -5.44 11.69 -1.54
C ARG A 21 -4.84 12.98 -0.97
N ASP A 22 -4.48 12.94 0.31
CA ASP A 22 -3.95 14.09 1.05
C ASP A 22 -2.49 14.38 0.67
N GLN A 23 -1.64 13.35 0.67
CA GLN A 23 -0.19 13.54 0.44
C GLN A 23 0.19 13.54 -1.04
N ARG A 24 -0.50 12.76 -1.87
CA ARG A 24 -0.18 12.48 -3.29
C ARG A 24 -1.44 12.60 -4.16
N PRO A 25 -1.99 13.82 -4.33
CA PRO A 25 -3.20 14.03 -5.13
C PRO A 25 -3.04 13.57 -6.60
N ASP A 26 -1.80 13.47 -7.10
CA ASP A 26 -1.46 12.90 -8.41
C ASP A 26 -1.85 11.41 -8.58
N LEU A 27 -1.98 10.68 -7.47
CA LEU A 27 -2.27 9.23 -7.47
C LEU A 27 -3.61 8.88 -6.82
N ARG A 28 -4.41 9.88 -6.47
CA ARG A 28 -5.65 9.73 -5.68
C ARG A 28 -6.72 8.82 -6.29
N ASP A 29 -6.71 8.70 -7.61
CA ASP A 29 -7.69 7.97 -8.42
C ASP A 29 -7.14 6.58 -8.85
N ARG A 30 -5.95 6.20 -8.38
CA ARG A 30 -5.36 4.89 -8.69
C ARG A 30 -5.98 3.80 -7.80
N PRO A 31 -6.18 2.58 -8.36
CA PRO A 31 -6.66 1.44 -7.57
C PRO A 31 -5.65 1.08 -6.48
N LEU A 32 -6.15 0.72 -5.30
CA LEU A 32 -5.35 0.33 -4.13
C LEU A 32 -5.72 -1.10 -3.72
N VAL A 33 -4.72 -1.97 -3.62
CA VAL A 33 -4.89 -3.38 -3.24
C VAL A 33 -3.92 -3.73 -2.13
N ARG A 34 -4.42 -4.27 -1.02
CA ARG A 34 -3.54 -4.84 0.02
C ARG A 34 -2.87 -6.09 -0.51
N VAL A 35 -1.55 -6.17 -0.39
CA VAL A 35 -0.75 -7.32 -0.85
C VAL A 35 -0.10 -8.10 0.29
N ALA A 36 0.14 -7.46 1.44
CA ALA A 36 0.67 -8.12 2.62
C ALA A 36 0.26 -7.39 3.91
N ASN A 37 0.29 -8.13 5.02
CA ASN A 37 0.22 -7.59 6.36
C ASN A 37 1.33 -8.24 7.18
N GLY A 38 2.30 -7.42 7.58
CA GLY A 38 3.40 -7.83 8.46
C GLY A 38 3.05 -7.59 9.93
N TRP A 39 4.06 -7.76 10.78
CA TRP A 39 3.89 -7.66 12.24
C TRP A 39 3.38 -6.28 12.69
N ASP A 40 3.94 -5.19 12.16
CA ASP A 40 3.57 -3.81 12.49
C ASP A 40 3.30 -2.97 11.23
N ASN A 41 3.04 -3.64 10.10
CA ASN A 41 2.84 -2.92 8.84
C ASN A 41 1.83 -3.60 7.92
N ALA A 42 1.34 -2.81 6.98
CA ALA A 42 0.51 -3.28 5.91
C ALA A 42 1.07 -2.76 4.58
N THR A 43 1.26 -3.66 3.63
CA THR A 43 1.77 -3.33 2.31
C THR A 43 0.59 -3.27 1.34
N PHE A 44 0.48 -2.14 0.65
CA PHE A 44 -0.52 -1.92 -0.39
C PHE A 44 0.19 -1.64 -1.71
N ARG A 45 -0.38 -2.18 -2.79
CA ARG A 45 -0.03 -1.81 -4.15
C ARG A 45 -0.97 -0.72 -4.62
N LEU A 46 -0.39 0.31 -5.23
CA LEU A 46 -1.10 1.43 -5.83
C LEU A 46 -0.92 1.38 -7.35
N GLY A 47 -2.03 1.47 -8.08
CA GLY A 47 -2.04 1.34 -9.53
C GLY A 47 -2.27 -0.10 -9.99
N ASP A 48 -2.08 -0.29 -11.29
CA ASP A 48 -2.63 -1.44 -11.99
C ASP A 48 -2.05 -2.78 -11.55
N ALA A 49 -2.94 -3.76 -11.68
CA ALA A 49 -2.81 -5.18 -11.54
C ALA A 49 -1.64 -5.85 -12.29
N TRP A 50 -0.34 -5.48 -12.24
CA TRP A 50 0.63 -6.22 -13.07
C TRP A 50 0.52 -7.72 -12.77
N PRO A 51 0.23 -8.57 -13.77
CA PRO A 51 0.18 -10.00 -13.58
C PRO A 51 1.56 -10.44 -13.13
N SER A 52 1.58 -11.32 -12.12
CA SER A 52 2.79 -11.90 -11.52
C SER A 52 3.61 -12.60 -12.61
N GLY A 53 4.55 -11.86 -13.20
CA GLY A 53 5.35 -12.30 -14.36
C GLY A 53 5.96 -11.14 -15.16
N CYS A 54 5.34 -9.96 -15.16
CA CYS A 54 5.89 -8.80 -15.86
C CYS A 54 6.83 -8.00 -14.95
N ARG A 55 8.15 -8.19 -15.11
CA ARG A 55 9.17 -7.30 -14.51
C ARG A 55 9.06 -5.93 -15.19
N ALA A 56 8.38 -4.98 -14.56
CA ALA A 56 8.36 -3.61 -15.03
C ALA A 56 9.79 -3.08 -15.11
N GLY A 57 10.26 -2.80 -16.33
CA GLY A 57 11.53 -2.14 -16.55
C GLY A 57 11.56 -0.86 -15.72
N ARG A 58 12.57 -0.72 -14.85
CA ARG A 58 12.82 0.49 -14.08
C ARG A 58 12.88 1.66 -15.07
N ARG A 59 11.87 2.52 -15.09
CA ARG A 59 12.06 3.87 -15.61
C ARG A 59 12.87 4.61 -14.55
N PRO A 60 14.04 5.18 -14.88
CA PRO A 60 14.76 6.01 -13.92
C PRO A 60 13.85 7.19 -13.57
N PHE A 61 13.66 7.40 -12.27
CA PHE A 61 13.20 8.69 -11.78
C PHE A 61 14.21 9.73 -12.24
N ARG A 62 13.75 10.72 -13.01
CA ARG A 62 14.53 11.88 -13.39
C ARG A 62 14.39 12.95 -12.31
#